data_AF-A0A5D2M8C4-F1
#
_entry.id   AF-A0A5D2M8C4-F1
#
_cell.length_a   1.000
_cell.length_b   1.000
_cell.length_c   1.000
_cell.angle_alpha   90.00
_cell.angle_beta   90.00
_cell.angle_gamma   90.00
#
_symmetry.space_group_name_H-M   'P 1'
#
loop_
_entity.id
_entity.type
_entity.pdbx_description
1 polymer ?
#
loop_
_entity_poly.entity_id
_entity_poly.type
_entity_poly.pdbx_seq_one_letter_code
_entity_poly.pdbx_strand_id
1 'polypeptide(L)'
;MDEDHSNSGFLETGKADRSVWLMKCPVVVAKSWKSQTASSSDSQPVAKVVLSLDPRKPDDPSSMQFTMEMAGSEIGNIPKSYALNMFKDFVPMSVFSETTQERRKGKSRSKKKAVAEGVAVVEEKAEERRKERKF
;
A
#
# COMPACT_ATOMS: atom_id res chain seq x y z
N MET A 1 -0.11 -51.17 4.30
CA MET A 1 -1.30 -50.39 3.94
C MET A 1 -0.84 -48.97 3.72
N ASP A 2 -1.26 -48.45 2.58
CA ASP A 2 -0.64 -47.40 1.79
C ASP A 2 -0.74 -46.00 2.41
N GLU A 3 0.23 -45.16 2.03
CA GLU A 3 0.52 -43.83 2.57
C GLU A 3 -0.60 -42.79 2.32
N ASP A 4 -1.10 -42.19 3.40
CA ASP A 4 -1.96 -41.01 3.41
C ASP A 4 -1.26 -39.78 2.80
N HIS A 5 -1.32 -39.63 1.48
CA HIS A 5 -0.94 -38.38 0.80
C HIS A 5 -2.11 -37.40 0.84
N SER A 6 -2.46 -36.95 2.04
CA SER A 6 -3.32 -35.79 2.23
C SER A 6 -2.60 -34.55 1.71
N ASN A 7 -2.83 -34.22 0.43
CA ASN A 7 -2.42 -32.97 -0.20
C ASN A 7 -3.20 -31.78 0.41
N SER A 8 -3.06 -31.59 1.72
CA SER A 8 -3.70 -30.53 2.49
C SER A 8 -2.77 -29.32 2.44
N GLY A 9 -3.18 -28.31 1.67
CA GLY A 9 -2.42 -27.07 1.52
C GLY A 9 -2.11 -26.46 2.88
N PHE A 10 -0.82 -26.37 3.22
CA PHE A 10 -0.33 -25.85 4.49
C PHE A 10 -0.54 -24.32 4.55
N LEU A 11 -1.20 -23.85 5.61
CA LEU A 11 -1.39 -22.44 5.91
C LEU A 11 -0.30 -21.99 6.89
N GLU A 12 0.69 -21.24 6.41
CA GLU A 12 1.78 -20.69 7.21
C GLU A 12 1.25 -19.51 8.04
N THR A 13 0.91 -19.77 9.31
CA THR A 13 0.48 -18.75 10.30
C THR A 13 1.63 -18.12 11.06
N GLY A 14 2.85 -18.67 10.97
CA GLY A 14 4.04 -18.16 11.69
C GLY A 14 4.46 -16.73 11.30
N LYS A 15 3.86 -16.15 10.26
CA LYS A 15 4.05 -14.74 9.84
C LYS A 15 2.79 -13.89 10.04
N ALA A 16 1.76 -14.41 10.69
CA ALA A 16 0.50 -13.71 10.91
C ALA A 16 0.63 -12.47 11.81
N ASP A 17 1.73 -12.37 12.56
CA ASP A 17 2.07 -11.20 13.39
C ASP A 17 2.59 -10.00 12.56
N ARG A 18 2.72 -10.16 11.24
CA ARG A 18 3.08 -9.03 10.37
C ARG A 18 1.86 -8.14 10.15
N SER A 19 1.92 -6.96 10.75
CA SER A 19 0.99 -5.87 10.51
C SER A 19 1.15 -5.32 9.10
N VAL A 20 0.03 -5.16 8.40
CA VAL A 20 -0.02 -4.52 7.09
C VAL A 20 -1.03 -3.38 7.08
N TRP A 21 -0.80 -2.42 6.19
CA TRP A 21 -1.77 -1.38 5.87
C TRP A 21 -2.39 -1.68 4.51
N LEU A 22 -3.71 -1.61 4.44
CA LEU A 22 -4.42 -1.57 3.17
C LEU A 22 -4.45 -0.13 2.68
N MET A 23 -4.51 0.06 1.37
CA MET A 23 -4.60 1.38 0.77
C MET A 23 -5.78 1.45 -0.20
N LYS A 24 -6.63 2.46 -0.06
CA LYS A 24 -7.63 2.82 -1.06
C LYS A 24 -6.94 3.69 -2.11
N CYS A 25 -6.54 3.07 -3.21
CA CYS A 25 -5.79 3.70 -4.30
C CYS A 25 -6.72 4.22 -5.41
N PRO A 26 -6.74 5.54 -5.70
CA PRO A 26 -7.44 6.12 -6.83
C PRO A 26 -6.95 5.53 -8.16
N VAL A 27 -7.88 5.39 -9.12
CA VAL A 27 -7.59 4.78 -10.43
C VAL A 27 -6.45 5.50 -11.17
N VAL A 28 -6.38 6.83 -11.07
CA VAL A 28 -5.32 7.63 -11.71
C VAL A 28 -3.94 7.27 -11.15
N VAL A 29 -3.80 7.17 -9.83
CA VAL A 29 -2.55 6.77 -9.15
C VAL A 29 -2.15 5.35 -9.55
N ALA A 30 -3.09 4.40 -9.53
CA ALA A 30 -2.82 3.01 -9.89
C ALA A 30 -2.34 2.85 -11.35
N LYS A 31 -2.88 3.66 -12.27
CA LYS A 31 -2.44 3.68 -13.68
C LYS A 31 -1.01 4.20 -13.80
N SER A 32 -0.68 5.29 -13.12
CA SER A 32 0.65 5.89 -13.15
C SER A 32 1.73 4.92 -12.62
N TRP A 33 1.45 4.25 -11.50
CA TRP A 33 2.38 3.25 -10.94
C TRP A 33 2.63 2.08 -11.90
N LYS A 34 1.58 1.56 -12.54
CA LYS A 34 1.71 0.48 -13.52
C LYS A 34 2.58 0.89 -14.71
N SER A 35 2.34 2.07 -15.27
CA SER A 35 3.14 2.60 -16.38
C SER A 35 4.62 2.73 -16.02
N GLN A 36 4.93 3.26 -14.82
CA GLN A 36 6.31 3.45 -14.38
C GLN A 36 7.04 2.11 -14.16
N THR A 37 6.37 1.11 -13.60
CA THR A 37 6.94 -0.23 -13.42
C THR A 37 7.16 -0.99 -14.73
N ALA A 38 6.38 -0.69 -15.78
CA ALA A 38 6.54 -1.33 -17.09
C ALA A 38 7.70 -0.75 -17.91
N SER A 39 8.07 0.51 -17.65
CA SER A 39 9.10 1.22 -18.41
C SER A 39 10.54 1.05 -17.88
N SER A 40 10.72 0.48 -16.69
CA SER A 40 12.05 0.25 -16.09
C SER A 40 12.29 -1.25 -15.88
N SER A 41 13.39 -1.78 -16.43
CA SER A 41 13.87 -3.14 -16.15
C SER A 41 14.38 -3.32 -14.71
N ASP A 42 14.44 -2.24 -13.93
CA ASP A 42 14.86 -2.21 -12.54
C ASP A 42 13.73 -1.66 -11.66
N SER A 43 13.63 -2.16 -10.42
CA SER A 43 12.54 -1.84 -9.49
C SER A 43 12.63 -0.40 -8.96
N GLN A 44 12.26 0.57 -9.77
CA GLN A 44 12.26 1.98 -9.40
C GLN A 44 11.10 2.30 -8.42
N PRO A 45 11.33 3.13 -7.40
CA PRO A 45 10.27 3.54 -6.48
C PRO A 45 9.20 4.35 -7.22
N VAL A 46 7.92 4.02 -7.00
CA VAL A 46 6.77 4.66 -7.66
C VAL A 46 6.20 5.85 -6.88
N ALA A 47 6.47 5.92 -5.58
CA ALA A 47 6.07 7.00 -4.70
C ALA A 47 6.90 6.98 -3.41
N LYS A 48 6.86 8.07 -2.66
CA LYS A 48 7.35 8.15 -1.28
C LYS A 48 6.23 8.61 -0.36
N VAL A 49 6.20 8.07 0.85
CA VAL A 49 5.30 8.52 1.92
C VAL A 49 6.10 9.43 2.85
N VAL A 50 5.57 10.61 3.12
CA VAL A 50 6.17 11.59 4.03
C VAL A 50 5.28 11.70 5.26
N LEU A 51 5.89 11.50 6.43
CA LEU A 51 5.27 11.73 7.72
C LEU A 51 5.75 13.07 8.27
N SER A 52 4.82 13.97 8.49
CA SER A 52 5.04 15.27 9.14
C SER A 52 4.48 15.23 10.55
N LEU A 53 5.28 15.66 11.52
CA LEU A 53 4.94 15.75 12.93
C LEU A 53 5.17 17.18 13.41
N ASP A 54 4.22 17.76 14.16
CA ASP A 54 4.43 19.03 14.87
C ASP A 54 4.94 18.74 16.29
N PRO A 55 6.22 19.02 16.62
CA PRO A 55 6.78 18.78 17.95
C PRO A 55 6.10 19.59 19.05
N ARG A 56 5.36 20.64 18.70
CA ARG A 56 4.65 21.49 19.66
C ARG A 56 3.35 20.87 20.16
N LYS A 57 2.85 19.85 19.46
CA LYS A 57 1.57 19.19 19.76
C LYS A 57 1.70 17.65 19.66
N PRO A 58 2.60 17.03 20.44
CA PRO A 58 2.90 15.60 20.31
C PRO A 58 1.70 14.69 20.61
N ASP A 59 0.75 15.13 21.45
CA ASP A 59 -0.43 14.37 21.85
C ASP A 59 -1.66 14.58 20.95
N ASP A 60 -1.60 15.50 20.00
CA ASP A 60 -2.71 15.77 19.09
C ASP A 60 -2.61 14.83 17.87
N PRO A 61 -3.56 13.92 17.63
CA PRO A 61 -3.53 13.04 16.45
C PRO A 61 -3.60 13.83 15.13
N SER A 62 -4.05 15.09 15.16
CA SER A 62 -4.02 15.98 13.99
C SER A 62 -2.62 16.54 13.69
N SER A 63 -1.68 16.44 14.62
CA SER A 63 -0.28 16.82 14.41
C SER A 63 0.45 15.86 13.45
N MET A 64 -0.07 14.64 13.32
CA MET A 64 0.49 13.56 12.51
C MET A 64 -0.13 13.57 11.11
N GLN A 65 0.58 14.16 10.15
CA GLN A 65 0.12 14.28 8.77
C GLN A 65 0.92 13.36 7.87
N PHE A 66 0.22 12.45 7.17
CA PHE A 66 0.82 11.62 6.14
C PHE A 66 0.51 12.20 4.76
N THR A 67 1.52 12.32 3.92
CA THR A 67 1.37 12.67 2.51
C THR A 67 2.09 11.67 1.64
N MET A 68 1.67 11.57 0.39
CA MET A 68 2.30 10.71 -0.61
C MET A 68 2.75 11.58 -1.78
N GLU A 69 4.03 11.50 -2.13
CA GLU A 69 4.57 12.17 -3.30
C GLU A 69 4.90 11.14 -4.39
N MET A 70 4.43 11.41 -5.60
CA MET A 70 4.60 10.49 -6.74
C MET A 70 6.00 10.65 -7.35
N ALA A 71 6.62 9.52 -7.73
CA ALA A 71 7.86 9.54 -8.48
C ALA A 71 7.57 9.78 -9.98
N GLY A 72 8.41 10.56 -10.66
CA GLY A 72 8.42 10.64 -12.13
C GLY A 72 7.21 11.28 -12.82
N SER A 73 6.67 12.39 -12.32
CA SER A 73 5.57 13.10 -12.99
C SER A 73 5.93 14.55 -13.37
N GLU A 74 6.42 14.72 -14.59
CA GLU A 74 6.40 16.00 -15.33
C GLU A 74 5.44 15.89 -16.55
N ILE A 75 4.59 14.83 -16.58
CA ILE A 75 3.75 14.47 -17.73
C ILE A 75 2.29 14.51 -17.30
N GLY A 76 1.67 15.69 -17.38
CA GLY A 76 0.22 15.88 -17.29
C GLY A 76 -0.32 16.42 -15.95
N ASN A 77 -1.65 16.48 -15.84
CA ASN A 77 -2.41 17.08 -14.73
C ASN A 77 -2.48 16.19 -13.46
N ILE A 78 -1.51 15.30 -13.23
CA ILE A 78 -1.51 14.42 -12.06
C ILE A 78 -0.89 15.17 -10.88
N PRO A 79 -1.60 15.30 -9.74
CA PRO A 79 -1.05 15.91 -8.55
C PRO A 79 0.27 15.27 -8.13
N LYS A 80 1.28 16.11 -7.86
CA LYS A 80 2.59 15.67 -7.39
C LYS A 80 2.54 15.14 -5.95
N SER A 81 1.56 15.60 -5.17
CA SER A 81 1.38 15.26 -3.76
C SER A 81 -0.08 14.98 -3.44
N TYR A 82 -0.32 13.92 -2.67
CA TYR A 82 -1.62 13.48 -2.16
C TYR A 82 -1.60 13.48 -0.63
N ALA A 83 -2.74 13.74 0.00
CA ALA A 83 -2.91 13.49 1.42
C ALA A 83 -3.20 11.99 1.65
N LEU A 84 -2.70 11.43 2.75
CA LEU A 84 -2.97 10.06 3.18
C LEU A 84 -3.72 10.10 4.51
N ASN A 85 -5.01 9.79 4.48
CA ASN A 85 -5.80 9.66 5.69
C ASN A 85 -5.71 8.24 6.24
N MET A 86 -5.20 8.10 7.45
CA MET A 86 -4.97 6.81 8.11
C MET A 86 -6.15 6.49 9.01
N PHE A 87 -6.99 5.54 8.60
CA PHE A 87 -8.07 5.03 9.42
C PHE A 87 -7.60 3.78 10.17
N LYS A 88 -8.09 3.61 11.41
CA LYS A 88 -7.90 2.40 12.24
C LYS A 88 -9.23 1.79 12.73
N ASP A 89 -10.34 2.50 12.51
CA ASP A 89 -11.67 2.12 12.99
C ASP A 89 -12.39 1.21 11.98
N PHE A 90 -11.98 -0.05 11.92
CA PHE A 90 -12.65 -1.06 11.10
C PHE A 90 -12.60 -2.44 11.74
N VAL A 91 -13.51 -3.29 11.27
CA VAL A 91 -13.57 -4.71 11.63
C VAL A 91 -12.21 -5.35 11.31
N PRO A 92 -11.63 -6.17 12.22
CA PRO A 92 -10.36 -6.85 11.98
C PRO A 92 -10.34 -7.58 10.64
N MET A 93 -9.39 -7.21 9.77
CA MET A 93 -9.23 -7.83 8.45
C MET A 93 -7.98 -8.71 8.40
N SER A 94 -8.11 -9.88 7.78
CA SER A 94 -6.99 -10.80 7.52
C SER A 94 -6.69 -10.83 6.02
N VAL A 95 -5.42 -10.62 5.68
CA VAL A 95 -4.92 -10.72 4.30
C VAL A 95 -4.30 -12.09 4.11
N PHE A 96 -4.65 -12.76 3.00
CA PHE A 96 -4.08 -14.06 2.64
C PHE A 96 -3.42 -14.01 1.27
N SER A 97 -2.18 -14.49 1.17
CA SER A 97 -1.53 -14.71 -0.13
C SER A 97 -1.46 -16.20 -0.40
N GLU A 98 -1.84 -16.64 -1.58
CA GLU A 98 -1.71 -18.01 -2.04
C GLU A 98 -0.69 -18.09 -3.18
N THR A 99 0.29 -18.98 -3.04
CA THR A 99 1.27 -19.27 -4.09
C THR A 99 1.20 -20.73 -4.48
N THR A 100 1.03 -21.00 -5.78
CA THR A 100 1.12 -22.34 -6.36
C THR A 100 2.54 -22.55 -6.82
N GLN A 101 3.31 -23.38 -6.11
CA GLN A 101 4.65 -23.77 -6.55
C GLN A 101 4.60 -25.16 -7.17
N GLU A 102 4.94 -25.23 -8.46
CA GLU A 102 5.15 -26.49 -9.16
C GLU A 102 6.57 -26.97 -8.87
N ARG A 103 6.73 -27.82 -7.85
CA ARG A 103 7.98 -28.54 -7.66
C ARG A 103 7.95 -29.74 -8.61
N ARG A 104 9.05 -29.97 -9.34
CA ARG A 104 9.28 -31.23 -10.06
C ARG A 104 9.08 -32.36 -9.05
N LYS A 105 7.99 -33.13 -9.16
CA LYS A 105 7.45 -34.18 -8.25
C LYS A 105 6.17 -33.85 -7.45
N GLY A 106 5.57 -32.64 -7.50
CA GLY A 106 4.24 -32.37 -6.92
C GLY A 106 3.81 -30.90 -6.88
N LYS A 107 2.50 -30.64 -7.09
CA LYS A 107 1.89 -29.31 -6.91
C LYS A 107 1.72 -29.02 -5.42
N SER A 108 2.46 -28.05 -4.88
CA SER A 108 2.29 -27.57 -3.51
C SER A 108 1.55 -26.23 -3.49
N ARG A 109 0.55 -26.10 -2.61
CA ARG A 109 -0.14 -24.84 -2.33
C ARG A 109 0.30 -24.36 -0.95
N SER A 110 0.91 -23.18 -0.91
CA SER A 110 1.26 -22.50 0.34
C SER A 110 0.41 -21.25 0.48
N LYS A 111 -0.19 -21.07 1.65
CA LYS A 111 -0.97 -19.88 2.00
C LYS A 111 -0.27 -19.14 3.14
N LYS A 112 -0.14 -17.81 3.06
CA LYS A 112 0.37 -16.96 4.15
C LYS A 112 -0.74 -16.02 4.62
N LYS A 113 -0.78 -15.75 5.92
CA LYS A 113 -1.72 -14.82 6.55
C LYS A 113 -0.97 -13.59 7.10
N ALA A 114 -1.58 -12.42 7.02
CA ALA A 114 -1.20 -11.19 7.71
C ALA A 114 -2.45 -10.48 8.27
N VAL A 115 -2.28 -9.62 9.27
CA VAL A 115 -3.38 -8.85 9.86
C VAL A 115 -3.28 -7.40 9.39
N ALA A 116 -4.38 -6.85 8.89
CA ALA A 116 -4.45 -5.44 8.54
C ALA A 116 -4.72 -4.61 9.80
N GLU A 117 -3.84 -3.65 10.09
CA GLU A 117 -4.02 -2.70 11.21
C GLU A 117 -4.79 -1.44 10.80
N GLY A 118 -4.98 -1.27 9.50
CA GLY A 118 -4.88 0.04 8.89
C GLY A 118 -5.54 0.11 7.52
N VAL A 119 -6.30 1.18 7.24
CA VAL A 119 -6.66 1.57 5.86
C VAL A 119 -6.19 3.00 5.63
N ALA A 120 -5.27 3.18 4.69
CA ALA A 120 -4.84 4.48 4.20
C ALA A 120 -5.71 4.89 2.99
N VAL A 121 -6.34 6.05 3.05
CA VAL A 121 -7.10 6.61 1.92
C VAL A 121 -6.27 7.71 1.27
N VAL A 122 -5.95 7.54 -0.01
CA VAL A 122 -5.25 8.55 -0.81
C VAL A 122 -6.27 9.58 -1.28
N GLU A 123 -6.07 10.83 -0.89
CA GLU A 123 -6.90 11.97 -1.27
C GLU A 123 -6.10 12.98 -2.07
N GLU A 124 -6.71 13.50 -3.12
CA GLU A 124 -6.13 14.60 -3.89
C GLU A 124 -6.04 15.84 -3.03
N LYS A 125 -4.83 16.38 -2.87
CA LYS A 125 -4.64 17.65 -2.20
C LYS A 125 -5.07 18.75 -3.18
N ALA A 126 -6.19 19.42 -2.88
CA ALA A 126 -6.60 20.58 -3.66
C ALA A 126 -5.47 21.63 -3.64
N GLU A 127 -4.85 21.85 -4.80
CA GLU A 127 -3.83 22.89 -4.96
C GLU A 127 -4.53 24.25 -4.83
N GLU A 128 -4.39 24.88 -3.66
CA GLU A 128 -4.93 26.22 -3.42
C GLU A 128 -4.17 27.22 -4.30
N ARG A 129 -4.72 27.48 -5.49
CA ARG A 129 -4.20 28.50 -6.41
C ARG A 129 -4.38 29.88 -5.80
N ARG A 130 -3.42 30.28 -4.98
CA ARG A 130 -3.25 31.66 -4.50
C ARG A 130 -2.93 32.54 -5.71
N LYS A 131 -3.97 33.05 -6.37
CA LYS A 131 -3.87 34.16 -7.32
C LYS A 131 -3.42 35.38 -6.53
N GLU A 132 -2.12 35.61 -6.45
CA GLU A 132 -1.59 36.94 -6.19
C GLU A 132 -1.88 37.77 -7.45
N ARG A 133 -3.09 38.33 -7.52
CA ARG A 133 -3.41 39.44 -8.41
C ARG A 133 -2.57 40.62 -7.94
N LYS A 134 -1.38 40.77 -8.50
CA LYS A 134 -0.64 42.03 -8.45
C LYS A 134 -1.44 43.05 -9.27
N PHE A 135 -1.81 44.12 -8.59
CA PHE A 135 -2.51 45.29 -9.12
C PHE A 135 -1.56 46.11 -10.01
#